data_AF-A0A5S3Z3P5-F1
#
_entry.id   AF-A0A5S3Z3P5-F1
#
_cell.length_a   1.000
_cell.length_b   1.000
_cell.length_c   1.000
_cell.angle_alpha   90.00
_cell.angle_beta   90.00
_cell.angle_gamma   90.00
#
_symmetry.space_group_name_H-M   'P 1'
#
loop_
_entity.id
_entity.type
_entity.pdbx_description
1 polymer ?
#
loop_
_entity_poly.entity_id
_entity_poly.type
_entity_poly.pdbx_seq_one_letter_code
_entity_poly.pdbx_strand_id
1 'polypeptide(L)'
;MESIALNHQQRLAPESLNTSKRPPSTGYFTATLEHHHYKVLCTRIRQGFAKHYDADINQFMPLLVCLVTTKERYCCFGLRSANEPLFIENYLPRPLSSYLKQWQIAPQQCVEMGNLVSTHSETTLSHFVILAKALKQAHKKSLLFCATAHIRALLSRIGASFELVCDAQPECLSDQGRCWGSYYFNRPQVCRVDIDSVCKHIDNTPKLQTLANSLSEEVSTLAWQGKML
;
A
#
# COMPACT_ATOMS: atom_id res chain seq x y z
N MET A 1 12.54 -51.40 -15.13
CA MET A 1 12.46 -51.31 -13.65
C MET A 1 12.67 -49.85 -13.28
N GLU A 2 11.66 -49.31 -12.60
CA GLU A 2 11.36 -47.92 -12.25
C GLU A 2 12.51 -47.20 -11.51
N SER A 3 12.86 -45.96 -11.88
CA SER A 3 12.33 -44.66 -11.40
C SER A 3 12.51 -44.42 -9.90
N ILE A 4 13.32 -43.41 -9.53
CA ILE A 4 12.93 -42.37 -8.57
C ILE A 4 13.59 -41.05 -9.01
N ALA A 5 12.80 -40.18 -9.62
CA ALA A 5 13.13 -38.78 -9.83
C ALA A 5 12.95 -38.00 -8.51
N LEU A 6 13.96 -37.21 -8.14
CA LEU A 6 13.90 -36.26 -7.03
C LEU A 6 12.87 -35.17 -7.36
N ASN A 7 11.78 -35.17 -6.60
CA ASN A 7 10.67 -34.26 -6.71
C ASN A 7 11.07 -32.90 -6.11
N HIS A 8 11.54 -31.96 -6.95
CA HIS A 8 11.56 -30.54 -6.61
C HIS A 8 10.12 -30.09 -6.41
N GLN A 9 9.71 -29.87 -5.16
CA GLN A 9 8.45 -29.20 -4.84
C GLN A 9 8.44 -27.82 -5.51
N GLN A 10 7.77 -27.72 -6.65
CA GLN A 10 7.29 -26.48 -7.22
C GLN A 10 6.40 -25.82 -6.17
N ARG A 11 6.89 -24.72 -5.60
CA ARG A 11 6.17 -23.90 -4.63
C ARG A 11 5.09 -23.12 -5.38
N LEU A 12 3.93 -23.74 -5.54
CA LEU A 12 2.77 -23.12 -6.19
C LEU A 12 2.39 -21.83 -5.46
N ALA A 13 2.20 -20.74 -6.22
CA ALA A 13 1.67 -19.48 -5.71
C ALA A 13 0.26 -19.70 -5.15
N PRO A 14 -0.19 -18.92 -4.15
CA PRO A 14 -1.59 -18.94 -3.74
C PRO A 14 -2.49 -18.64 -4.96
N GLU A 15 -3.60 -19.37 -5.08
CA GLU A 15 -4.53 -19.45 -6.22
C GLU A 15 -5.20 -18.11 -6.63
N SER A 16 -4.80 -16.98 -6.06
CA SER A 16 -5.35 -15.65 -6.33
C SER A 16 -4.72 -14.93 -7.54
N LEU A 17 -3.79 -15.56 -8.26
CA LEU A 17 -3.31 -15.09 -9.58
C LEU A 17 -4.37 -15.38 -10.66
N ASN A 18 -5.51 -14.70 -10.56
CA ASN A 18 -6.60 -14.83 -11.51
C ASN A 18 -6.18 -14.27 -12.89
N THR A 19 -5.99 -15.16 -13.86
CA THR A 19 -5.59 -14.89 -15.25
C THR A 19 -6.73 -14.41 -16.14
N SER A 20 -7.94 -14.21 -15.58
CA SER A 20 -9.08 -13.58 -16.27
C SER A 20 -8.70 -12.21 -16.84
N LYS A 21 -9.25 -11.83 -18.00
CA LYS A 21 -9.11 -10.47 -18.57
C LYS A 21 -10.01 -9.44 -17.87
N ARG A 22 -11.03 -9.88 -17.13
CA ARG A 22 -11.96 -9.01 -16.41
C ARG A 22 -11.65 -9.09 -14.92
N PRO A 23 -11.42 -7.95 -14.23
CA PRO A 23 -11.22 -7.98 -12.79
C PRO A 23 -12.51 -8.53 -12.15
N PRO A 24 -12.38 -9.43 -11.17
CA PRO A 24 -13.56 -9.97 -10.50
C PRO A 24 -14.38 -8.84 -9.86
N SER A 25 -15.70 -9.02 -9.83
CA SER A 25 -16.64 -8.00 -9.33
C SER A 25 -16.53 -7.76 -7.83
N THR A 26 -15.92 -8.70 -7.11
CA THR A 26 -15.69 -8.70 -5.66
C THR A 26 -14.43 -9.49 -5.34
N GLY A 27 -13.71 -9.14 -4.27
CA GLY A 27 -12.51 -9.83 -3.80
C GLY A 27 -11.28 -8.92 -3.72
N TYR A 28 -10.17 -9.53 -3.35
CA TYR A 28 -8.87 -8.86 -3.18
C TYR A 28 -7.96 -9.14 -4.36
N PHE A 29 -7.41 -8.08 -4.96
CA PHE A 29 -6.62 -8.17 -6.18
C PHE A 29 -5.28 -7.48 -6.02
N THR A 30 -4.28 -8.04 -6.68
CA THR A 30 -2.97 -7.43 -6.86
C THR A 30 -2.62 -7.43 -8.35
N ALA A 31 -2.00 -6.37 -8.83
CA ALA A 31 -1.57 -6.25 -10.21
C ALA A 31 -0.20 -5.56 -10.30
N THR A 32 0.73 -6.17 -11.02
CA THR A 32 1.98 -5.56 -11.46
C THR A 32 1.84 -5.10 -12.92
N LEU A 33 2.80 -4.33 -13.43
CA LEU A 33 2.81 -3.82 -14.81
C LEU A 33 2.55 -4.89 -15.89
N GLU A 34 2.94 -6.14 -15.63
CA GLU A 34 2.79 -7.27 -16.55
C GLU A 34 1.36 -7.84 -16.57
N HIS A 35 0.56 -7.56 -15.53
CA HIS A 35 -0.80 -8.08 -15.41
C HIS A 35 -1.81 -7.23 -16.18
N HIS A 36 -2.72 -7.89 -16.92
CA HIS A 36 -3.78 -7.21 -17.68
C HIS A 36 -4.67 -6.32 -16.80
N HIS A 37 -4.83 -6.66 -15.52
CA HIS A 37 -5.61 -5.91 -14.55
C HIS A 37 -4.95 -4.60 -14.07
N TYR A 38 -3.66 -4.41 -14.30
CA TYR A 38 -2.94 -3.20 -13.85
C TYR A 38 -3.57 -1.93 -14.42
N LYS A 39 -3.81 -1.90 -15.74
CA LYS A 39 -4.46 -0.77 -16.40
C LYS A 39 -5.85 -0.49 -15.84
N VAL A 40 -6.59 -1.53 -15.45
CA VAL A 40 -7.92 -1.36 -14.86
C VAL A 40 -7.85 -0.72 -13.48
N LEU A 41 -6.88 -1.13 -12.65
CA LEU A 41 -6.65 -0.50 -11.35
C LEU A 41 -6.15 0.94 -11.50
N CYS A 42 -5.25 1.24 -12.44
CA CYS A 42 -4.84 2.61 -12.74
C CYS A 42 -6.03 3.50 -13.12
N THR A 43 -6.92 3.02 -14.00
CA THR A 43 -8.12 3.76 -14.38
C THR A 43 -9.03 4.04 -13.18
N ARG A 44 -9.26 3.04 -12.32
CA ARG A 44 -10.09 3.22 -11.13
C ARG A 44 -9.49 4.22 -10.15
N ILE A 45 -8.18 4.13 -9.90
CA ILE A 45 -7.45 5.07 -9.04
C ILE A 45 -7.53 6.48 -9.63
N ARG A 46 -7.24 6.65 -10.93
CA ARG A 46 -7.35 7.95 -11.61
C ARG A 46 -8.75 8.56 -11.46
N GLN A 47 -9.79 7.77 -11.71
CA GLN A 47 -11.19 8.21 -11.57
C GLN A 47 -11.52 8.62 -10.14
N GLY A 48 -10.98 7.92 -9.13
CA GLY A 48 -11.15 8.29 -7.73
C GLY A 48 -10.52 9.64 -7.38
N PHE A 49 -9.28 9.87 -7.83
CA PHE A 49 -8.59 11.14 -7.67
C PHE A 49 -9.29 12.28 -8.42
N ALA A 50 -9.69 12.06 -9.68
CA ALA A 50 -10.46 13.02 -10.46
C ALA A 50 -11.76 13.40 -9.77
N LYS A 51 -12.53 12.40 -9.30
CA LYS A 51 -13.81 12.64 -8.62
C LYS A 51 -13.67 13.44 -7.33
N HIS A 52 -12.64 13.18 -6.52
CA HIS A 52 -12.52 13.79 -5.19
C HIS A 52 -11.72 15.09 -5.18
N TYR A 53 -10.71 15.20 -6.04
CA TYR A 53 -9.77 16.31 -6.03
C TYR A 53 -9.75 17.12 -7.32
N ASP A 54 -10.51 16.75 -8.35
CA ASP A 54 -10.38 17.29 -9.71
C ASP A 54 -8.94 17.14 -10.25
N ALA A 55 -8.34 15.99 -9.95
CA ALA A 55 -6.97 15.66 -10.28
C ALA A 55 -6.87 14.78 -11.54
N ASP A 56 -5.84 15.02 -12.35
CA ASP A 56 -5.48 14.18 -13.51
C ASP A 56 -4.11 13.53 -13.29
N ILE A 57 -4.09 12.54 -12.40
CA ILE A 57 -2.87 11.81 -12.09
C ILE A 57 -2.51 10.81 -13.19
N ASN A 58 -1.23 10.76 -13.55
CA ASN A 58 -0.69 9.86 -14.57
C ASN A 58 0.44 8.95 -14.05
N GLN A 59 0.81 9.08 -12.78
CA GLN A 59 1.84 8.26 -12.13
C GLN A 59 1.20 7.21 -11.20
N PHE A 60 1.55 5.94 -11.42
CA PHE A 60 1.07 4.80 -10.64
C PHE A 60 2.25 3.98 -10.14
N MET A 61 2.11 3.41 -8.95
CA MET A 61 3.10 2.53 -8.34
C MET A 61 3.15 1.17 -9.06
N PRO A 62 4.30 0.47 -9.02
CA PRO A 62 4.51 -0.78 -9.76
C PRO A 62 3.61 -1.92 -9.29
N LEU A 63 3.27 -1.97 -8.00
CA LEU A 63 2.30 -2.94 -7.45
C LEU A 63 1.03 -2.19 -7.03
N LEU A 64 -0.09 -2.49 -7.67
CA LEU A 64 -1.40 -1.99 -7.28
C LEU A 64 -2.20 -3.07 -6.57
N VAL A 65 -2.93 -2.67 -5.55
CA VAL A 65 -3.74 -3.53 -4.69
C VAL A 65 -5.15 -2.96 -4.66
N CYS A 66 -6.17 -3.81 -4.68
CA CYS A 66 -7.53 -3.35 -4.45
C CYS A 66 -8.42 -4.43 -3.85
N LEU A 67 -9.17 -4.11 -2.80
CA LEU A 67 -10.31 -4.89 -2.35
C LEU A 67 -11.58 -4.26 -2.91
N VAL A 68 -12.42 -5.10 -3.51
CA VAL A 68 -13.74 -4.72 -4.01
C VAL A 68 -14.77 -5.52 -3.25
N THR A 69 -15.62 -4.85 -2.48
CA THR A 69 -16.78 -5.49 -1.84
C THR A 69 -18.00 -5.40 -2.76
N THR A 70 -18.15 -4.26 -3.44
CA THR A 70 -19.16 -4.05 -4.49
C THR A 70 -18.59 -3.11 -5.55
N LYS A 71 -19.30 -2.89 -6.66
CA LYS A 71 -18.90 -1.91 -7.69
C LYS A 71 -18.63 -0.51 -7.13
N GLU A 72 -19.32 -0.12 -6.05
CA GLU A 72 -19.24 1.21 -5.43
C GLU A 72 -18.43 1.21 -4.12
N ARG A 73 -18.16 0.02 -3.56
CA ARG A 73 -17.42 -0.16 -2.31
C ARG A 73 -16.10 -0.83 -2.58
N TYR A 74 -15.05 -0.02 -2.68
CA TYR A 74 -13.70 -0.50 -2.90
C TYR A 74 -12.68 0.41 -2.21
N CYS A 75 -11.50 -0.15 -2.00
CA CYS A 75 -10.31 0.59 -1.63
C CYS A 75 -9.15 0.03 -2.45
N CYS A 76 -8.47 0.92 -3.18
CA CYS A 76 -7.28 0.59 -3.93
C CYS A 76 -6.11 1.45 -3.47
N PHE A 77 -4.91 0.91 -3.51
CA PHE A 77 -3.68 1.65 -3.25
C PHE A 77 -2.52 1.05 -4.06
N GLY A 78 -1.42 1.79 -4.12
CA GLY A 78 -0.17 1.36 -4.71
C GLY A 78 0.91 1.12 -3.66
N LEU A 79 1.85 0.23 -3.99
CA LEU A 79 3.06 -0.03 -3.24
C LEU A 79 4.28 0.06 -4.14
N ARG A 80 5.35 0.64 -3.60
CA ARG A 80 6.67 0.73 -4.21
C ARG A 80 7.74 0.36 -3.19
N SER A 81 8.77 -0.36 -3.63
CA SER A 81 9.92 -0.66 -2.79
C SER A 81 10.96 0.45 -2.84
N ALA A 82 11.69 0.68 -1.73
CA ALA A 82 12.83 1.60 -1.73
C ALA A 82 14.09 1.01 -2.40
N ASN A 83 13.97 -0.13 -3.08
CA ASN A 83 14.97 -0.61 -4.07
C ASN A 83 15.03 0.27 -5.32
N GLU A 84 13.97 1.04 -5.57
CA GLU A 84 13.89 2.07 -6.60
C GLU A 84 13.57 3.43 -5.94
N PRO A 85 13.81 4.57 -6.62
CA PRO A 85 13.48 5.88 -6.08
C PRO A 85 11.99 6.01 -5.71
N LEU A 86 11.73 6.42 -4.47
CA LEU A 86 10.38 6.64 -3.96
C LEU A 86 9.82 7.99 -4.45
N PHE A 87 8.51 8.09 -4.62
CA PHE A 87 7.90 9.38 -4.99
C PHE A 87 8.00 10.39 -3.84
N ILE A 88 7.83 9.95 -2.59
CA ILE A 88 7.99 10.80 -1.41
C ILE A 88 9.38 11.43 -1.25
N GLU A 89 10.42 10.94 -1.94
CA GLU A 89 11.76 11.55 -1.88
C GLU A 89 11.78 13.00 -2.36
N ASN A 90 10.81 13.40 -3.20
CA ASN A 90 10.64 14.79 -3.60
C ASN A 90 10.40 15.72 -2.40
N TYR A 91 9.78 15.24 -1.32
CA TYR A 91 9.46 16.06 -0.14
C TYR A 91 10.52 16.00 0.97
N LEU A 92 11.37 14.98 0.95
CA LEU A 92 12.26 14.73 2.08
C LEU A 92 13.33 15.84 2.16
N PRO A 93 13.53 16.47 3.34
CA PRO A 93 14.54 17.52 3.50
C PRO A 93 15.98 16.96 3.48
N ARG A 94 16.14 15.64 3.58
CA ARG A 94 17.41 14.91 3.50
C ARG A 94 17.22 13.65 2.66
N PRO A 95 18.27 13.11 2.03
CA PRO A 95 18.15 11.89 1.24
C PRO A 95 17.56 10.72 2.05
N LEU A 96 16.78 9.85 1.41
CA LEU A 96 16.16 8.68 2.04
C LEU A 96 17.18 7.82 2.80
N SER A 97 18.40 7.67 2.26
CA SER A 97 19.50 6.94 2.89
C SER A 97 19.84 7.41 4.31
N SER A 98 19.70 8.71 4.59
CA SER A 98 19.91 9.27 5.93
C SER A 98 18.85 8.79 6.92
N TYR A 99 17.60 8.75 6.48
CA TYR A 99 16.48 8.23 7.27
C TYR A 99 16.60 6.72 7.48
N LEU A 100 16.91 5.94 6.43
CA LEU A 100 17.12 4.50 6.53
C LEU A 100 18.22 4.15 7.55
N LYS A 101 19.33 4.91 7.55
CA LYS A 101 20.40 4.77 8.54
C LYS A 101 19.92 5.09 9.96
N GLN A 102 19.17 6.19 10.13
CA GLN A 102 18.60 6.58 11.42
C GLN A 102 17.65 5.50 11.97
N TRP A 103 16.83 4.91 11.10
CA TRP A 103 15.89 3.85 11.46
C TRP A 103 16.52 2.46 11.53
N GLN A 104 17.80 2.33 11.18
CA GLN A 104 18.58 1.09 11.18
C GLN A 104 17.95 -0.02 10.32
N ILE A 105 17.49 0.34 9.12
CA ILE A 105 16.89 -0.59 8.16
C ILE A 105 17.56 -0.51 6.80
N ALA A 106 17.55 -1.61 6.06
CA ALA A 106 17.99 -1.65 4.67
C ALA A 106 16.88 -1.11 3.72
N PRO A 107 17.22 -0.60 2.52
CA PRO A 107 16.23 -0.15 1.54
C PRO A 107 15.15 -1.19 1.24
N GLN A 108 15.51 -2.47 1.11
CA GLN A 108 14.58 -3.57 0.84
C GLN A 108 13.52 -3.73 1.93
N GLN A 109 13.74 -3.20 3.13
CA GLN A 109 12.82 -3.27 4.27
C GLN A 109 11.89 -2.04 4.36
N CYS A 110 12.06 -1.06 3.48
CA CYS A 110 11.25 0.14 3.40
C CYS A 110 10.33 0.08 2.17
N VAL A 111 9.05 0.35 2.38
CA VAL A 111 8.03 0.37 1.33
C VAL A 111 7.32 1.71 1.37
N GLU A 112 7.04 2.27 0.20
CA GLU A 112 6.16 3.42 0.03
C GLU A 112 4.74 2.94 -0.31
N MET A 113 3.74 3.57 0.29
CA MET A 113 2.34 3.45 -0.10
C MET A 113 1.82 4.78 -0.63
N GLY A 114 1.09 4.71 -1.74
CA GLY A 114 0.49 5.86 -2.39
C GLY A 114 -0.71 5.43 -3.23
N ASN A 115 -1.16 6.29 -4.15
CA ASN A 115 -2.30 6.02 -5.02
C ASN A 115 -3.58 5.54 -4.28
N LEU A 116 -3.74 5.93 -3.01
CA LEU A 116 -4.85 5.48 -2.17
C LEU A 116 -6.16 6.15 -2.60
N VAL A 117 -7.12 5.33 -3.03
CA VAL A 117 -8.52 5.71 -3.24
C VAL A 117 -9.37 4.74 -2.43
N SER A 118 -10.23 5.28 -1.58
CA SER A 118 -11.19 4.49 -0.80
C SER A 118 -12.53 5.18 -0.81
N THR A 119 -13.61 4.43 -1.03
CA THR A 119 -14.96 5.01 -1.03
C THR A 119 -15.59 5.05 0.36
N HIS A 120 -15.06 4.29 1.34
CA HIS A 120 -15.60 4.20 2.70
C HIS A 120 -14.47 4.16 3.75
N SER A 121 -14.70 4.73 4.94
CA SER A 121 -13.71 4.76 6.02
C SER A 121 -13.45 3.37 6.63
N GLU A 122 -14.48 2.54 6.75
CA GLU A 122 -14.38 1.15 7.23
C GLU A 122 -13.48 0.29 6.35
N THR A 123 -13.62 0.40 5.01
CA THR A 123 -12.76 -0.31 4.07
C THR A 123 -11.31 0.14 4.23
N THR A 124 -11.06 1.41 4.51
CA THR A 124 -9.70 1.95 4.71
C THR A 124 -8.98 1.28 5.89
N LEU A 125 -9.67 1.10 7.03
CA LEU A 125 -9.08 0.45 8.21
C LEU A 125 -8.68 -1.01 7.93
N SER A 126 -9.57 -1.80 7.33
CA SER A 126 -9.27 -3.20 6.99
C SER A 126 -8.05 -3.31 6.09
N HIS A 127 -7.84 -2.36 5.18
CA HIS A 127 -6.67 -2.35 4.29
C HIS A 127 -5.38 -2.05 5.03
N PHE A 128 -5.38 -1.11 5.98
CA PHE A 128 -4.20 -0.86 6.80
C PHE A 128 -3.84 -2.07 7.66
N VAL A 129 -4.83 -2.81 8.17
CA VAL A 129 -4.59 -4.07 8.90
C VAL A 129 -3.99 -5.14 7.98
N ILE A 130 -4.58 -5.37 6.80
CA ILE A 130 -4.06 -6.31 5.81
C ILE A 130 -2.62 -5.93 5.43
N LEU A 131 -2.39 -4.67 5.10
CA LEU A 131 -1.09 -4.15 4.68
C LEU A 131 -0.04 -4.32 5.78
N ALA A 132 -0.33 -3.92 7.01
CA ALA A 132 0.60 -4.04 8.12
C ALA A 132 1.04 -5.50 8.35
N LYS A 133 0.06 -6.43 8.40
CA LYS A 133 0.33 -7.86 8.59
C LYS A 133 1.07 -8.47 7.40
N ALA A 134 0.71 -8.10 6.18
CA ALA A 134 1.38 -8.58 4.97
C ALA A 134 2.83 -8.12 4.90
N LEU A 135 3.09 -6.83 5.19
CA LEU A 135 4.44 -6.26 5.24
C LEU A 135 5.29 -6.93 6.32
N LYS A 136 4.70 -7.22 7.49
CA LYS A 136 5.37 -7.99 8.55
C LYS A 136 5.78 -9.39 8.08
N GLN A 137 4.88 -10.11 7.41
CA GLN A 137 5.16 -11.44 6.83
C GLN A 137 6.17 -11.41 5.67
N ALA A 138 6.26 -10.28 4.97
CA ALA A 138 7.25 -10.01 3.93
C ALA A 138 8.57 -9.43 4.47
N HIS A 139 8.78 -9.44 5.80
CA HIS A 139 9.98 -8.93 6.47
C HIS A 139 10.29 -7.45 6.24
N LYS A 140 9.28 -6.64 5.89
CA LYS A 140 9.40 -5.19 5.82
C LYS A 140 9.33 -4.59 7.23
N LYS A 141 10.02 -3.47 7.41
CA LYS A 141 10.19 -2.80 8.70
C LYS A 141 9.56 -1.42 8.75
N SER A 142 9.50 -0.73 7.62
CA SER A 142 8.98 0.64 7.56
C SER A 142 8.04 0.82 6.38
N LEU A 143 6.91 1.48 6.63
CA LEU A 143 5.99 1.96 5.62
C LEU A 143 6.03 3.50 5.61
N LEU A 144 6.32 4.08 4.44
CA LEU A 144 6.26 5.51 4.20
C LEU A 144 5.05 5.83 3.35
N PHE A 145 4.34 6.90 3.65
CA PHE A 145 3.19 7.32 2.84
C PHE A 145 2.87 8.79 3.07
N CYS A 146 2.24 9.40 2.07
CA CYS A 146 1.74 10.75 2.17
C CYS A 146 0.29 10.72 2.68
N ALA A 147 0.06 11.21 3.89
CA ALA A 147 -1.24 11.14 4.55
C ALA A 147 -1.87 12.53 4.64
N THR A 148 -3.11 12.68 4.21
CA THR A 148 -3.92 13.89 4.48
C THR A 148 -4.29 13.96 5.97
N ALA A 149 -4.73 15.13 6.44
CA ALA A 149 -5.18 15.30 7.83
C ALA A 149 -6.27 14.28 8.22
N HIS A 150 -7.17 13.95 7.29
CA HIS A 150 -8.20 12.94 7.51
C HIS A 150 -7.63 11.54 7.79
N ILE A 151 -6.66 11.10 6.99
CA ILE A 151 -6.00 9.79 7.20
C ILE A 151 -5.21 9.77 8.50
N ARG A 152 -4.48 10.85 8.82
CA ARG A 152 -3.76 10.96 10.10
C ARG A 152 -4.71 10.89 11.31
N ALA A 153 -5.86 11.55 11.23
CA ALA A 153 -6.90 11.47 12.26
C ALA A 153 -7.48 10.05 12.39
N LEU A 154 -7.72 9.37 11.25
CA LEU A 154 -8.17 7.97 11.24
C LEU A 154 -7.16 7.06 11.95
N LEU A 155 -5.87 7.15 11.62
CA LEU A 155 -4.80 6.36 12.24
C LEU A 155 -4.65 6.63 13.74
N SER A 156 -4.72 7.91 14.12
CA SER A 156 -4.67 8.33 15.53
C SER A 156 -5.85 7.76 16.33
N ARG A 157 -7.07 7.82 15.78
CA ARG A 157 -8.30 7.33 16.43
C ARG A 157 -8.27 5.82 16.69
N ILE A 158 -7.60 5.05 15.84
CA ILE A 158 -7.45 3.59 16.02
C ILE A 158 -6.22 3.23 16.87
N GLY A 159 -5.46 4.21 17.37
CA GLY A 159 -4.25 4.01 18.18
C GLY A 159 -3.01 3.56 17.40
N ALA A 160 -3.02 3.65 16.06
CA ALA A 160 -1.85 3.30 15.27
C ALA A 160 -0.80 4.41 15.39
N SER A 161 0.37 4.09 15.96
CA SER A 161 1.49 5.02 16.06
C SER A 161 2.13 5.25 14.69
N PHE A 162 2.41 6.52 14.38
CA PHE A 162 3.18 6.93 13.20
C PHE A 162 4.05 8.14 13.55
N GLU A 163 5.18 8.25 12.86
CA GLU A 163 6.12 9.38 12.93
C GLU A 163 5.81 10.35 11.79
N LEU A 164 5.68 11.65 12.10
CA LEU A 164 5.64 12.70 11.07
C LEU A 164 7.07 13.01 10.62
N VAL A 165 7.35 12.84 9.32
CA VAL A 165 8.69 13.03 8.76
C VAL A 165 8.88 14.46 8.25
N CYS A 166 7.95 14.94 7.42
CA CYS A 166 7.92 16.30 6.88
C CYS A 166 6.57 16.62 6.25
N ASP A 167 6.34 17.88 5.90
CA ASP A 167 5.20 18.27 5.07
C ASP A 167 5.43 17.84 3.62
N ALA A 168 4.34 17.47 2.92
CA ALA A 168 4.38 17.20 1.49
C ALA A 168 3.90 18.44 0.73
N GLN A 169 4.83 19.34 0.47
CA GLN A 169 4.58 20.63 -0.18
C GLN A 169 4.56 20.47 -1.70
N PRO A 170 3.52 20.95 -2.41
CA PRO A 170 3.42 20.80 -3.86
C PRO A 170 4.58 21.45 -4.62
N GLU A 171 5.19 22.51 -4.07
CA GLU A 171 6.32 23.23 -4.64
C GLU A 171 7.58 22.37 -4.81
N CYS A 172 7.66 21.25 -4.08
CA CYS A 172 8.71 20.26 -4.24
C CYS A 172 8.57 19.42 -5.52
N LEU A 173 7.41 19.43 -6.17
CA LEU A 173 7.15 18.71 -7.40
C LEU A 173 7.46 19.55 -8.64
N SER A 174 7.89 18.89 -9.71
CA SER A 174 8.22 19.55 -10.98
C SER A 174 7.04 20.31 -11.61
N ASP A 175 5.82 19.79 -11.46
CA ASP A 175 4.59 20.43 -11.93
C ASP A 175 3.93 21.33 -10.88
N GLN A 176 4.57 21.48 -9.70
CA GLN A 176 4.04 22.19 -8.54
C GLN A 176 2.68 21.65 -8.07
N GLY A 177 2.46 20.32 -8.20
CA GLY A 177 1.25 19.66 -7.75
C GLY A 177 0.02 19.87 -8.65
N ARG A 178 0.17 20.51 -9.82
CA ARG A 178 -0.95 20.82 -10.73
C ARG A 178 -1.76 19.59 -11.13
N CYS A 179 -1.12 18.46 -11.44
CA CYS A 179 -1.83 17.22 -11.79
C CYS A 179 -2.63 16.61 -10.63
N TRP A 180 -2.40 17.06 -9.40
CA TRP A 180 -3.08 16.56 -8.20
C TRP A 180 -4.31 17.38 -7.81
N GLY A 181 -4.68 18.41 -8.60
CA GLY A 181 -5.85 19.24 -8.35
C GLY A 181 -5.85 19.84 -6.94
N SER A 182 -6.95 19.66 -6.20
CA SER A 182 -7.11 20.14 -4.83
C SER A 182 -6.53 19.23 -3.74
N TYR A 183 -5.80 18.17 -4.08
CA TYR A 183 -5.23 17.23 -3.11
C TYR A 183 -4.40 17.94 -2.01
N TYR A 184 -3.48 18.84 -2.41
CA TYR A 184 -2.58 19.53 -1.48
C TYR A 184 -3.27 20.54 -0.57
N PHE A 185 -4.51 20.97 -0.87
CA PHE A 185 -5.28 21.82 0.05
C PHE A 185 -5.56 21.11 1.39
N ASN A 186 -5.46 19.78 1.41
CA ASN A 186 -5.63 18.95 2.59
C ASN A 186 -4.36 18.82 3.46
N ARG A 187 -3.30 19.61 3.16
CA ARG A 187 -2.01 19.64 3.88
C ARG A 187 -1.48 18.24 4.18
N PRO A 188 -1.20 17.45 3.14
CA PRO A 188 -0.68 16.11 3.32
C PRO A 188 0.74 16.16 3.90
N GLN A 189 1.09 15.15 4.68
CA GLN A 189 2.39 15.03 5.35
C GLN A 189 2.97 13.64 5.11
N VAL A 190 4.28 13.57 4.93
CA VAL A 190 4.99 12.28 4.86
C VAL A 190 5.00 11.69 6.26
N CYS A 191 4.43 10.50 6.38
CA CYS A 191 4.34 9.74 7.61
C CYS A 191 5.17 8.46 7.47
N ARG A 192 5.76 8.02 8.58
CA ARG A 192 6.38 6.72 8.73
C ARG A 192 5.61 5.88 9.73
N VAL A 193 5.38 4.61 9.39
CA VAL A 193 4.88 3.59 10.31
C VAL A 193 5.94 2.51 10.48
N ASP A 194 6.29 2.22 11.73
CA ASP A 194 7.09 1.05 12.09
C ASP A 194 6.20 -0.20 12.08
N ILE A 195 6.54 -1.16 11.23
CA ILE A 195 5.69 -2.34 10.96
C ILE A 195 5.58 -3.24 12.19
N ASP A 196 6.67 -3.39 12.95
CA ASP A 196 6.67 -4.24 14.14
C ASP A 196 5.78 -3.64 15.24
N SER A 197 5.87 -2.32 15.43
CA SER A 197 5.08 -1.58 16.42
C SER A 197 3.59 -1.57 16.11
N VAL A 198 3.21 -1.30 14.85
CA VAL A 198 1.79 -1.33 14.47
C VAL A 198 1.21 -2.75 14.51
N CYS A 199 2.00 -3.78 14.17
CA CYS A 199 1.55 -5.17 14.30
C CYS A 199 1.32 -5.57 15.76
N LYS A 200 2.22 -5.18 16.68
CA LYS A 200 2.01 -5.37 18.12
C LYS A 200 0.73 -4.68 18.60
N HIS A 201 0.46 -3.46 18.12
CA HIS A 201 -0.78 -2.75 18.44
C HIS A 201 -2.04 -3.49 17.94
N ILE A 202 -2.00 -4.00 16.71
CA ILE A 202 -3.08 -4.82 16.14
C ILE A 202 -3.32 -6.07 16.99
N ASP A 203 -2.25 -6.77 17.38
CA ASP A 203 -2.34 -8.00 18.19
C ASP A 203 -2.87 -7.75 19.61
N ASN A 204 -2.54 -6.59 20.18
CA ASN A 204 -2.99 -6.20 21.53
C ASN A 204 -4.37 -5.52 21.54
N THR A 205 -5.00 -5.31 20.38
CA THR A 205 -6.31 -4.69 20.26
C THR A 205 -7.33 -5.73 19.80
N PRO A 206 -8.17 -6.30 20.68
CA PRO A 206 -9.00 -7.46 20.36
C PRO A 206 -9.85 -7.31 19.09
N LYS A 207 -10.46 -6.14 18.87
CA LYS A 207 -11.25 -5.86 17.65
C LYS A 207 -10.39 -5.90 16.37
N LEU A 208 -9.17 -5.36 16.42
CA LEU A 208 -8.26 -5.36 15.26
C LEU A 208 -7.64 -6.74 15.04
N GLN A 209 -7.36 -7.48 16.11
CA GLN A 209 -6.89 -8.86 16.02
C GLN A 209 -7.94 -9.78 15.38
N THR A 210 -9.20 -9.70 15.82
CA THR A 210 -10.31 -10.45 15.20
C THR A 210 -10.45 -10.09 13.72
N LEU A 211 -10.36 -8.80 13.39
CA LEU A 211 -10.38 -8.35 12.00
C LEU A 211 -9.21 -8.94 11.19
N ALA A 212 -7.98 -8.87 11.72
CA ALA A 212 -6.80 -9.43 11.07
C ALA A 212 -6.92 -10.95 10.81
N ASN A 213 -7.48 -11.70 11.76
CA ASN A 213 -7.72 -13.14 11.62
C ASN A 213 -8.74 -13.44 10.52
N SER A 214 -9.79 -12.62 10.41
CA SER A 214 -10.81 -12.76 9.35
C SER A 214 -10.30 -12.44 7.95
N LEU A 215 -9.13 -11.79 7.82
CA LEU A 215 -8.53 -11.34 6.56
C LEU A 215 -7.22 -12.07 6.22
N SER A 216 -7.06 -13.29 6.74
CA SER A 216 -5.79 -14.04 6.66
C SER A 216 -5.39 -14.45 5.24
N GLU A 217 -6.36 -14.69 4.35
CA GLU A 217 -6.12 -15.01 2.94
C GLU A 217 -5.60 -13.78 2.16
N GLU A 218 -6.19 -12.61 2.38
CA GLU A 218 -5.76 -11.34 1.78
C GLU A 218 -4.36 -10.95 2.27
N VAL A 219 -4.11 -11.12 3.58
CA VAL A 219 -2.78 -10.93 4.18
C VAL A 219 -1.75 -11.81 3.50
N SER A 220 -2.04 -13.11 3.34
CA SER A 220 -1.11 -14.07 2.74
C SER A 220 -0.85 -13.78 1.26
N THR A 221 -1.91 -13.43 0.52
CA THR A 221 -1.82 -13.01 -0.90
C THR A 221 -0.92 -11.78 -1.04
N LEU A 222 -1.16 -10.74 -0.25
CA LEU A 222 -0.33 -9.53 -0.30
C LEU A 222 1.09 -9.79 0.19
N ALA A 223 1.29 -10.61 1.22
CA ALA A 223 2.62 -10.94 1.73
C ALA A 223 3.48 -11.64 0.67
N TRP A 224 2.88 -12.51 -0.15
CA TRP A 224 3.58 -13.18 -1.24
C TRP A 224 4.08 -12.17 -2.29
N GLN A 225 3.23 -11.24 -2.71
CA GLN A 225 3.61 -10.14 -3.61
C GLN A 225 4.61 -9.18 -2.96
N GLY A 226 4.44 -8.90 -1.66
CA GLY A 226 5.31 -8.02 -0.88
C GLY A 226 6.75 -8.55 -0.71
N LYS A 227 6.98 -9.85 -0.90
CA LYS A 227 8.33 -10.41 -0.99
C LYS A 227 9.03 -10.08 -2.31
N MET A 228 8.26 -9.72 -3.34
CA MET A 228 8.78 -9.27 -4.63
C MET A 228 9.01 -7.74 -4.65
N LEU A 229 8.50 -7.00 -3.66
CA LEU A 229 8.93 -5.62 -3.38
C LEU A 229 10.35 -5.64 -2.80
#